data_AF-A0A317X531-F1
#
_entry.id   AF-A0A317X531-F1
#
_cell.length_a   1.000
_cell.length_b   1.000
_cell.length_c   1.000
_cell.angle_alpha   90.00
_cell.angle_beta   90.00
_cell.angle_gamma   90.00
#
_symmetry.space_group_name_H-M   'P 1'
#
loop_
_entity.id
_entity.type
_entity.pdbx_description
1 polymer ?
#
loop_
_entity_poly.entity_id
_entity_poly.type
_entity_poly.pdbx_seq_one_letter_code
_entity_poly.pdbx_strand_id
1 'polypeptide(L)'
;MSEPIPESIPTSADPRSKRPTKRRAITAQSSQASQIESLFRDPSKEIKLPNAPTQRTAGSMPAPPEIVANVQGSSAGAGSGEFHVYKASRRREYERLRLMQRYGVEGGEVPGVIIHDD
;
A
#
# COMPACT_ATOMS: atom_id res chain seq x y z
N MET A 1 -71.40 16.39 10.77
CA MET A 1 -70.47 16.22 9.63
C MET A 1 -69.09 16.57 10.14
N SER A 2 -68.22 15.58 10.34
CA SER A 2 -66.84 15.77 10.80
C SER A 2 -65.94 15.98 9.57
N GLU A 3 -65.10 17.02 9.61
CA GLU A 3 -64.14 17.32 8.54
C GLU A 3 -63.05 16.23 8.42
N PRO A 4 -62.59 15.89 7.21
CA PRO A 4 -61.51 14.94 7.01
C PRO A 4 -60.16 15.61 7.35
N ILE A 5 -59.58 15.23 8.49
CA ILE A 5 -58.21 15.61 8.86
C ILE A 5 -57.26 14.98 7.83
N PRO A 6 -56.34 15.74 7.21
CA PRO A 6 -55.35 15.15 6.32
C PRO A 6 -54.45 14.22 7.14
N GLU A 7 -54.46 12.94 6.80
CA GLU A 7 -53.61 11.93 7.41
C GLU A 7 -52.15 12.40 7.42
N SER A 8 -51.49 12.21 8.55
CA SER A 8 -50.13 12.66 8.81
C SER A 8 -49.17 12.06 7.80
N ILE A 9 -48.78 12.86 6.80
CA ILE A 9 -47.67 12.50 5.92
C ILE A 9 -46.46 12.28 6.82
N PRO A 10 -45.82 11.09 6.80
CA PRO A 10 -44.66 10.84 7.62
C PRO A 10 -43.59 11.88 7.28
N THR A 11 -43.12 12.63 8.28
CA THR A 11 -42.13 13.73 8.14
C THR A 11 -40.82 13.29 7.47
N SER A 12 -40.60 11.98 7.28
CA SER A 12 -39.50 11.42 6.50
C SER A 12 -39.63 11.61 4.99
N ALA A 13 -40.80 11.95 4.46
CA ALA A 13 -41.06 12.16 3.04
C ALA A 13 -41.13 13.65 2.63
N ASP A 14 -40.97 14.59 3.57
CA ASP A 14 -41.02 16.02 3.28
C ASP A 14 -39.71 16.48 2.58
N PRO A 15 -39.77 16.98 1.33
CA PRO A 15 -38.59 17.46 0.60
C PRO A 15 -37.93 18.70 1.23
N ARG A 16 -38.59 19.38 2.18
CA ARG A 16 -38.02 20.49 2.96
C ARG A 16 -37.21 20.02 4.19
N SER A 17 -37.31 18.74 4.52
CA SER A 17 -36.57 18.11 5.61
C SER A 17 -35.09 17.97 5.25
N LYS A 18 -34.21 18.74 5.91
CA LYS A 18 -32.75 18.56 5.83
C LYS A 18 -32.24 17.38 6.67
N ARG A 19 -33.12 16.46 7.07
CA ARG A 19 -32.73 15.32 7.90
C ARG A 19 -31.83 14.38 7.08
N PRO A 20 -30.70 13.91 7.64
CA PRO A 20 -29.87 12.92 6.97
C PRO A 20 -30.70 11.67 6.68
N THR A 21 -30.97 11.39 5.40
CA THR A 21 -31.58 10.12 5.00
C THR A 21 -30.57 9.01 5.27
N LYS A 22 -31.00 7.94 5.95
CA LYS A 22 -30.17 6.76 6.18
C LYS A 22 -29.72 6.23 4.81
N ARG A 23 -28.45 6.45 4.46
CA ARG A 23 -27.87 5.94 3.21
C ARG A 23 -28.01 4.42 3.23
N ARG A 24 -28.62 3.86 2.19
CA ARG A 24 -28.71 2.41 2.02
C ARG A 24 -27.31 1.83 2.05
N ALA A 25 -27.10 0.75 2.79
CA ALA A 25 -25.84 0.02 2.76
C ALA A 25 -25.62 -0.47 1.32
N ILE A 26 -24.51 -0.06 0.70
CA ILE A 26 -24.16 -0.47 -0.65
C ILE A 26 -23.86 -1.98 -0.60
N THR A 27 -24.64 -2.77 -1.34
CA THR A 27 -24.38 -4.20 -1.48
C THR A 27 -23.15 -4.40 -2.37
N ALA A 28 -22.45 -5.53 -2.22
CA ALA A 28 -21.30 -5.86 -3.08
C ALA A 28 -21.67 -5.85 -4.58
N GLN A 29 -22.90 -6.22 -4.92
CA GLN A 29 -23.41 -6.14 -6.29
C GLN A 29 -23.60 -4.69 -6.76
N SER A 30 -24.12 -3.81 -5.89
CA SER A 30 -24.31 -2.39 -6.24
C SER A 30 -22.98 -1.66 -6.44
N SER A 31 -21.94 -1.99 -5.67
CA SER A 31 -20.60 -1.42 -5.88
C SER A 31 -19.98 -1.89 -7.19
N GLN A 32 -20.11 -3.18 -7.52
CA GLN A 32 -19.65 -3.74 -8.79
C GLN A 32 -20.38 -3.12 -9.98
N ALA A 33 -21.71 -2.99 -9.92
CA ALA A 33 -22.49 -2.35 -10.98
C ALA A 33 -22.05 -0.91 -11.24
N SER A 34 -21.80 -0.13 -10.17
CA SER A 34 -21.32 1.26 -10.28
C SER A 34 -19.92 1.34 -10.91
N GLN A 35 -19.04 0.37 -10.62
CA GLN A 35 -17.71 0.29 -11.25
C GLN A 35 -17.82 -0.03 -12.74
N ILE A 36 -18.70 -0.96 -13.10
CA ILE A 36 -18.96 -1.34 -14.50
C ILE A 36 -19.52 -0.15 -15.29
N GLU A 37 -20.49 0.58 -14.73
CA GLU A 37 -21.07 1.79 -15.36
C GLU A 37 -20.00 2.86 -15.60
N SER A 38 -19.10 3.06 -14.64
CA SER A 38 -17.97 3.99 -14.77
C SER A 38 -16.99 3.58 -15.89
N LEU A 39 -16.71 2.27 -16.03
CA LEU A 39 -15.84 1.75 -17.09
C LEU A 39 -16.46 1.90 -18.48
N PHE A 40 -17.79 1.71 -18.61
CA PHE A 40 -18.48 1.83 -19.89
C PHE A 40 -18.70 3.27 -20.35
N ARG A 41 -18.48 4.27 -19.48
CA ARG A 41 -18.63 5.68 -19.84
C ARG A 41 -17.70 6.10 -20.97
N ASP A 42 -16.45 5.62 -20.96
CA ASP A 42 -15.42 5.92 -21.96
C ASP A 42 -14.68 4.64 -22.39
N PRO A 43 -15.21 3.86 -23.36
CA PRO A 43 -14.64 2.56 -23.73
C PRO A 43 -13.31 2.65 -24.49
N SER A 44 -12.94 3.82 -25.02
CA SER A 44 -11.66 4.02 -25.72
C SER A 44 -10.48 4.28 -24.77
N LYS A 45 -10.72 4.40 -23.47
CA LYS A 45 -9.68 4.70 -22.48
C LYS A 45 -8.88 3.44 -22.14
N GLU A 46 -7.55 3.51 -22.28
CA GLU A 46 -6.67 2.43 -21.87
C GLU A 46 -6.80 2.14 -20.36
N ILE A 47 -7.05 0.88 -20.04
CA ILE A 47 -7.13 0.39 -18.65
C ILE A 47 -5.75 -0.12 -18.25
N LYS A 48 -5.08 0.59 -17.34
CA LYS A 48 -3.83 0.13 -16.73
C LYS A 48 -4.14 -0.89 -15.65
N LEU A 49 -4.01 -2.17 -15.99
CA LEU A 49 -4.06 -3.22 -14.99
C LEU A 49 -2.84 -3.09 -14.07
N PRO A 50 -2.99 -3.35 -12.75
CA PRO A 50 -1.84 -3.39 -11.86
C PRO A 50 -0.89 -4.48 -12.37
N ASN A 51 0.39 -4.12 -12.51
CA ASN A 51 1.43 -5.12 -12.74
C ASN A 51 1.43 -6.12 -11.60
N ALA A 52 1.85 -7.36 -11.88
CA ALA A 52 2.04 -8.36 -10.83
C ALA A 52 2.84 -7.75 -9.68
N PRO A 53 2.44 -7.99 -8.41
CA PRO A 53 3.10 -7.40 -7.27
C PRO A 53 4.58 -7.78 -7.33
N THR A 54 5.46 -6.78 -7.45
CA THR A 54 6.90 -7.01 -7.45
C THR A 54 7.24 -7.70 -6.15
N GLN A 55 7.63 -8.97 -6.24
CA GLN A 55 8.09 -9.70 -5.08
C GLN A 55 9.35 -9.01 -4.58
N ARG A 56 9.36 -8.66 -3.29
CA ARG A 56 10.55 -8.10 -2.66
C ARG A 56 11.59 -9.21 -2.55
N THR A 57 12.41 -9.40 -3.56
CA THR A 57 13.51 -10.37 -3.55
C THR A 57 14.77 -9.73 -2.96
N ALA A 58 15.82 -10.53 -2.72
CA ALA A 58 17.12 -10.02 -2.26
C ALA A 58 17.65 -8.86 -3.11
N GLY A 59 17.41 -8.87 -4.43
CA GLY A 59 17.77 -7.80 -5.35
C GLY A 59 16.85 -6.56 -5.33
N SER A 60 15.72 -6.60 -4.61
CA SER A 60 14.86 -5.44 -4.39
C SER A 60 15.37 -4.52 -3.26
N MET A 61 16.32 -4.99 -2.44
CA MET A 61 16.96 -4.15 -1.42
C MET A 61 18.07 -3.34 -2.08
N PRO A 62 18.24 -2.05 -1.73
CA PRO A 62 19.37 -1.28 -2.23
C PRO A 62 20.67 -1.94 -1.77
N ALA A 63 21.62 -2.10 -2.71
CA ALA A 63 22.94 -2.61 -2.40
C ALA A 63 23.59 -1.76 -1.28
N PRO A 64 24.34 -2.38 -0.35
CA PRO A 64 25.14 -1.63 0.60
C PRO A 64 26.06 -0.66 -0.16
N PRO A 65 26.18 0.61 0.28
CA PRO A 65 27.09 1.55 -0.37
C PRO A 65 28.53 1.05 -0.25
N GLU A 66 29.28 1.13 -1.35
CA GLU A 66 30.68 0.65 -1.40
C GLU A 66 31.62 1.50 -0.53
N ILE A 67 31.38 2.81 -0.47
CA ILE A 67 32.21 3.75 0.30
C ILE A 67 31.31 4.55 1.23
N VAL A 68 31.63 4.52 2.53
CA VAL A 68 31.04 5.40 3.53
C VAL A 68 32.04 6.51 3.83
N ALA A 69 31.76 7.72 3.36
CA ALA A 69 32.68 8.86 3.52
C ALA A 69 32.76 9.40 4.96
N ASN A 70 31.83 8.99 5.84
CA ASN A 70 31.57 9.66 7.12
C ASN A 70 32.11 8.86 8.32
N VAL A 71 33.12 8.01 8.11
CA VAL A 71 33.62 7.10 9.16
C VAL A 71 34.46 7.89 10.17
N GLN A 72 33.97 7.97 11.41
CA GLN A 72 34.74 8.49 12.53
C GLN A 72 35.85 7.48 12.90
N GLY A 73 36.99 7.98 13.37
CA GLY A 73 38.15 7.13 13.71
C GLY A 73 37.81 6.04 14.73
N SER A 74 38.52 4.91 14.70
CA SER A 74 38.19 3.72 15.52
C SER A 74 38.25 3.95 17.03
N SER A 75 39.05 4.93 17.49
CA SER A 75 39.14 5.33 18.89
C SER A 75 38.27 6.54 19.24
N ALA A 76 37.49 7.07 18.29
CA ALA A 76 36.58 8.18 18.55
C ALA A 76 35.41 7.72 19.44
N GLY A 77 34.96 8.60 20.34
CA GLY A 77 33.80 8.31 21.19
C GLY A 77 32.48 8.25 20.42
N ALA A 78 31.45 7.67 21.03
CA ALA A 78 30.11 7.61 20.44
C ALA A 78 29.48 9.01 20.36
N GLY A 79 29.16 9.46 19.14
CA GLY A 79 28.40 10.69 18.90
C GLY A 79 26.90 10.50 19.13
N SER A 80 26.16 11.60 19.26
CA SER A 80 24.70 11.58 19.44
C SER A 80 23.94 10.95 18.26
N GLY A 81 24.52 10.97 17.06
CA GLY A 81 23.94 10.36 15.86
C GLY A 81 24.20 8.86 15.72
N GLU A 82 25.16 8.29 16.48
CA GLU A 82 25.62 6.91 16.29
C GLU A 82 24.50 5.89 16.58
N PHE A 83 23.62 6.21 17.54
CA PHE A 83 22.44 5.41 17.82
C PHE A 83 21.51 5.29 16.60
N HIS A 84 21.32 6.38 15.85
CA HIS A 84 20.46 6.37 14.67
C HIS A 84 21.08 5.61 13.50
N VAL A 85 22.40 5.73 13.33
CA VAL A 85 23.17 4.95 12.35
C VAL A 85 23.00 3.45 12.63
N TYR A 86 23.18 3.04 13.88
CA TYR A 86 22.97 1.66 14.31
C TYR A 86 21.54 1.16 14.11
N LYS A 87 20.55 1.97 14.49
CA LYS A 87 19.13 1.61 14.31
C LYS A 87 18.77 1.38 12.85
N ALA A 88 19.28 2.23 11.95
CA ALA A 88 19.06 2.10 10.52
C ALA A 88 19.80 0.88 9.93
N SER A 89 21.07 0.67 10.30
CA SER A 89 21.87 -0.46 9.81
C SER A 89 21.30 -1.80 10.28
N ARG A 90 20.91 -1.91 11.57
CA ARG A 90 20.28 -3.11 12.14
C ARG A 90 18.96 -3.43 11.44
N ARG A 91 18.12 -2.42 11.17
CA ARG A 91 16.87 -2.63 10.43
C ARG A 91 17.13 -3.17 9.02
N ARG A 92 18.07 -2.56 8.28
CA ARG A 92 18.46 -2.99 6.94
C ARG A 92 18.96 -4.43 6.95
N GLU A 93 19.78 -4.80 7.92
CA GLU A 93 20.35 -6.14 8.03
C GLU A 93 19.31 -7.20 8.41
N TYR A 94 18.39 -6.89 9.32
CA TYR A 94 17.27 -7.80 9.64
C TYR A 94 16.35 -8.02 8.45
N GLU A 95 16.08 -6.98 7.67
CA GLU A 95 15.32 -7.12 6.43
C GLU A 95 16.06 -8.00 5.42
N ARG A 96 17.37 -7.80 5.25
CA ARG A 96 18.24 -8.63 4.40
C ARG A 96 18.25 -10.09 4.83
N LEU A 97 18.50 -10.37 6.11
CA LEU A 97 18.52 -11.73 6.67
C LEU A 97 17.16 -12.40 6.57
N ARG A 98 16.06 -11.68 6.86
CA ARG A 98 14.70 -12.20 6.71
C ARG A 98 14.40 -12.57 5.26
N LEU A 99 14.91 -11.78 4.30
CA LEU A 99 14.76 -12.07 2.88
C LEU A 99 15.59 -13.28 2.47
N MET A 100 16.86 -13.30 2.84
CA MET A 100 17.76 -14.42 2.59
C MET A 100 17.23 -15.72 3.19
N GLN A 101 16.63 -15.70 4.38
CA GLN A 101 16.02 -16.88 4.99
C GLN A 101 14.75 -17.31 4.26
N ARG A 102 13.94 -16.37 3.78
CA ARG A 102 12.72 -16.69 3.01
C ARG A 102 13.01 -17.29 1.65
N TYR A 103 14.04 -16.80 0.97
CA TYR A 103 14.39 -17.22 -0.40
C TYR A 103 15.49 -18.29 -0.44
N GLY A 104 16.35 -18.39 0.58
CA GLY A 104 17.44 -19.36 0.63
C GLY A 104 17.02 -20.76 1.12
N VAL A 105 15.82 -20.88 1.70
CA VAL A 105 15.23 -22.19 2.08
C VAL A 105 14.45 -22.80 0.89
N GLU A 106 14.08 -22.00 -0.10
CA GLU A 106 13.48 -22.46 -1.36
C GLU A 106 14.50 -22.25 -2.50
N GLY A 107 15.35 -23.25 -2.75
CA GLY A 107 16.51 -23.16 -3.65
C GLY A 107 16.22 -22.64 -5.06
N GLY A 108 16.26 -21.32 -5.24
CA GLY A 108 16.20 -20.63 -6.52
C GLY A 108 17.42 -19.73 -6.67
N GLU A 109 18.11 -19.90 -7.80
CA GLU A 109 19.30 -19.19 -8.26
C GLU A 109 19.34 -17.72 -7.86
N VAL A 110 20.53 -17.23 -7.49
CA VAL A 110 20.79 -15.80 -7.28
C VAL A 110 20.90 -15.16 -8.67
N PRO A 111 19.90 -14.41 -9.17
CA PRO A 111 20.02 -13.83 -10.50
C PRO A 111 20.92 -12.59 -10.40
N GLY A 112 22.11 -12.66 -11.00
CA GLY A 112 22.86 -11.44 -11.36
C GLY A 112 24.33 -11.35 -10.95
N VAL A 113 24.98 -12.39 -10.42
CA VAL A 113 26.45 -12.38 -10.33
C VAL A 113 27.00 -12.87 -11.67
N ILE A 114 27.09 -11.98 -12.66
CA ILE A 114 27.90 -12.22 -13.85
C ILE A 114 29.36 -12.07 -13.41
N ILE A 115 29.97 -13.18 -13.03
CA ILE A 115 31.42 -13.28 -12.84
C ILE A 115 32.03 -13.08 -14.23
N HIS A 116 32.73 -11.96 -14.44
CA HIS A 116 33.67 -11.85 -15.55
C HIS A 116 34.97 -12.50 -15.07
N ASP A 117 35.19 -13.74 -15.51
CA ASP A 117 36.48 -14.41 -15.37
C ASP A 117 37.43 -13.82 -16.44
N ASP A 118 38.43 -13.04 -16.00
CA ASP A 118 39.65 -12.71 -16.77
C ASP A 118 40.79 -13.64 -16.32
#